data_AF-A0A9X5H4P6-F1
#
_entry.id   AF-A0A9X5H4P6-F1
#
_cell.length_a   1.000
_cell.length_b   1.000
_cell.length_c   1.000
_cell.angle_alpha   90.00
_cell.angle_beta   90.00
_cell.angle_gamma   90.00
#
_symmetry.space_group_name_H-M   'P 1'
#
loop_
_entity.id
_entity.type
_entity.pdbx_description
1 polymer ?
#
loop_
_entity_poly.entity_id
_entity_poly.type
_entity_poly.pdbx_seq_one_letter_code
_entity_poly.pdbx_strand_id
1 'polypeptide(L)'
;MVKINENEAILSKEDLTVLIGAAMASILDSYNMTENLETLIMECAAEASCKIEDHIWGEEKIPEETMDMAKRMTRIYESIDPVHGPDQAWEDKQAICSLLLAALQKTRACHDLVGLKYEHSTVTVKFACGGYRQINVEADSGIAMICDILRRLL
;
A
#
# COMPACT_ATOMS: atom_id res chain seq x y z
N MET A 1 0.10 3.08 -36.20
CA MET A 1 0.53 2.08 -35.22
C MET A 1 2.03 2.23 -35.09
N VAL A 2 2.52 2.64 -33.91
CA VAL A 2 3.94 2.89 -33.70
C VAL A 2 4.55 1.55 -33.33
N LYS A 3 5.24 0.90 -34.27
CA LYS A 3 6.06 -0.28 -33.97
C LYS A 3 7.35 0.23 -33.35
N ILE A 4 7.63 -0.14 -32.11
CA ILE A 4 8.88 0.20 -31.44
C ILE A 4 9.72 -1.08 -31.43
N ASN A 5 10.88 -1.04 -32.08
CA ASN A 5 11.86 -2.11 -31.95
C ASN A 5 12.31 -2.19 -30.48
N GLU A 6 12.53 -3.37 -29.90
CA GLU A 6 13.05 -3.49 -28.52
C GLU A 6 14.32 -2.65 -28.32
N ASN A 7 15.18 -2.57 -29.35
CA ASN A 7 16.41 -1.76 -29.32
C ASN A 7 16.16 -0.24 -29.38
N GLU A 8 14.94 0.19 -29.73
CA GLU A 8 14.50 1.59 -29.77
C GLU A 8 13.51 1.92 -28.63
N ALA A 9 13.06 0.92 -27.89
CA ALA A 9 12.14 1.09 -26.77
C ALA A 9 12.88 1.63 -25.55
N ILE A 10 12.29 2.63 -24.91
CA ILE A 10 12.81 3.18 -23.64
C ILE A 10 12.69 2.14 -22.51
N LEU A 11 11.84 1.13 -22.69
CA LEU A 11 11.51 0.10 -21.72
C LEU A 11 11.59 -1.27 -22.40
N SER A 12 12.34 -2.22 -21.84
CA SER A 12 12.39 -3.60 -22.35
C SER A 12 11.13 -4.39 -21.96
N LYS A 13 10.93 -5.57 -22.56
CA LYS A 13 9.85 -6.48 -22.17
C LYS A 13 9.99 -6.91 -20.71
N GLU A 14 11.20 -7.30 -20.31
CA GLU A 14 11.50 -7.70 -18.94
C GLU A 14 11.20 -6.57 -17.94
N ASP A 15 11.58 -5.33 -18.27
CA ASP A 15 11.28 -4.16 -17.42
C ASP A 15 9.77 -3.93 -17.28
N LEU A 16 9.00 -4.14 -18.36
CA LEU A 16 7.53 -4.02 -18.32
C LEU A 16 6.92 -5.07 -17.40
N THR A 17 7.30 -6.34 -17.55
CA THR A 17 6.80 -7.43 -16.70
C THR A 17 7.14 -7.16 -15.23
N VAL A 18 8.37 -6.72 -14.92
CA VAL A 18 8.80 -6.38 -13.56
C VAL A 18 8.00 -5.21 -12.99
N LEU A 19 7.76 -4.16 -13.77
CA LEU A 19 6.97 -3.01 -13.34
C LEU A 19 5.51 -3.37 -13.05
N ILE A 20 4.88 -4.18 -13.93
CA ILE A 20 3.52 -4.67 -13.71
C ILE A 20 3.46 -5.52 -12.44
N GLY A 21 4.40 -6.46 -12.26
CA GLY A 21 4.49 -7.29 -11.07
C GLY A 21 4.67 -6.48 -9.78
N ALA A 22 5.58 -5.50 -9.77
CA ALA A 22 5.83 -4.65 -8.60
C ALA A 22 4.63 -3.76 -8.24
N ALA A 23 3.94 -3.20 -9.25
CA ALA A 23 2.72 -2.42 -9.04
C ALA A 23 1.61 -3.30 -8.44
N MET A 24 1.43 -4.53 -8.95
CA MET A 24 0.43 -5.46 -8.43
C MET A 24 0.75 -5.90 -7.01
N ALA A 25 2.00 -6.25 -6.69
CA ALA A 25 2.42 -6.58 -5.33
C ALA A 25 2.14 -5.42 -4.36
N SER A 26 2.46 -4.18 -4.76
CA SER A 26 2.20 -2.98 -3.94
C SER A 26 0.70 -2.76 -3.68
N ILE A 27 -0.15 -3.09 -4.65
CA ILE A 27 -1.62 -3.01 -4.50
C ILE A 27 -2.08 -4.15 -3.58
N LEU A 28 -1.69 -5.39 -3.87
CA LEU A 28 -2.12 -6.58 -3.13
C LEU A 28 -1.68 -6.56 -1.67
N ASP A 29 -0.46 -6.12 -1.36
CA ASP A 29 0.04 -5.97 0.02
C ASP A 29 -0.82 -5.03 0.88
N SER A 30 -1.54 -4.09 0.25
CA SER A 30 -2.43 -3.17 0.96
C SER A 30 -3.78 -3.80 1.34
N TYR A 31 -4.09 -5.01 0.87
CA TYR A 31 -5.34 -5.73 1.14
C TYR A 31 -5.07 -7.10 1.78
N ASN A 32 -5.83 -7.43 2.83
CA ASN A 32 -5.84 -8.79 3.37
C ASN A 32 -6.71 -9.70 2.47
N MET A 33 -6.12 -10.19 1.38
CA MET A 33 -6.78 -11.07 0.42
C MET A 33 -6.64 -12.55 0.80
N THR A 34 -7.56 -13.39 0.33
CA THR A 34 -7.37 -14.84 0.43
C THR A 34 -6.36 -15.31 -0.62
N GLU A 35 -5.61 -16.37 -0.34
CA GLU A 35 -4.61 -16.93 -1.29
C GLU A 35 -5.22 -17.21 -2.68
N ASN A 36 -6.48 -17.65 -2.73
CA ASN A 36 -7.19 -17.92 -3.98
C ASN A 36 -7.46 -16.64 -4.79
N LEU A 37 -7.79 -15.53 -4.11
CA LEU A 37 -8.05 -14.25 -4.77
C LEU A 37 -6.74 -13.62 -5.26
N GLU A 38 -5.68 -13.71 -4.46
CA GLU A 38 -4.33 -13.27 -4.85
C GLU A 38 -3.84 -14.02 -6.10
N THR A 39 -4.01 -15.34 -6.11
CA THR A 39 -3.65 -16.19 -7.27
C THR A 39 -4.39 -15.75 -8.53
N LEU A 40 -5.71 -15.53 -8.45
CA LEU A 40 -6.52 -15.11 -9.59
C LEU A 40 -6.10 -13.73 -10.13
N ILE A 41 -5.72 -12.80 -9.25
CA ILE A 41 -5.24 -11.48 -9.66
C ILE A 41 -3.90 -11.59 -10.36
N MET A 42 -2.99 -12.43 -9.87
CA MET A 42 -1.70 -12.68 -10.52
C MET A 42 -1.86 -13.36 -11.89
N GLU A 43 -2.79 -14.29 -12.05
CA GLU A 43 -3.13 -14.88 -13.35
C GLU A 43 -3.63 -13.81 -14.34
N CYS A 44 -4.55 -12.95 -13.90
CA CYS A 44 -5.03 -11.82 -14.72
C CYS A 44 -3.90 -10.84 -15.11
N ALA A 45 -2.98 -10.55 -14.19
CA ALA A 45 -1.85 -9.66 -14.44
C ALA A 45 -0.86 -10.26 -15.44
N ALA A 46 -0.59 -11.56 -15.34
CA ALA A 46 0.24 -12.28 -16.30
C ALA A 46 -0.38 -12.26 -17.70
N GLU A 47 -1.68 -12.54 -17.81
CA GLU A 47 -2.38 -12.51 -19.10
C GLU A 47 -2.41 -11.11 -19.72
N ALA A 48 -2.65 -10.07 -18.90
CA ALA A 48 -2.60 -8.69 -19.35
C ALA A 48 -1.20 -8.30 -19.86
N SER A 49 -0.14 -8.75 -19.17
CA SER A 49 1.25 -8.50 -19.57
C SER A 49 1.54 -9.08 -20.95
N CYS A 50 1.18 -10.36 -21.18
CA CYS A 50 1.34 -11.00 -22.49
C CYS A 50 0.62 -10.22 -23.61
N LYS A 51 -0.65 -9.83 -23.38
CA LYS A 51 -1.44 -9.08 -24.37
C LYS A 51 -0.87 -7.69 -24.67
N ILE A 52 -0.30 -7.02 -23.67
CA ILE A 52 0.36 -5.72 -23.85
C ILE A 52 1.67 -5.90 -24.61
N GLU A 53 2.45 -6.93 -24.29
CA GLU A 53 3.69 -7.24 -24.99
C GLU A 53 3.43 -7.53 -26.47
N ASP A 54 2.44 -8.38 -26.78
CA ASP A 54 2.01 -8.69 -28.15
C ASP A 54 1.48 -7.44 -28.88
N HIS A 55 0.89 -6.49 -28.15
CA HIS A 55 0.41 -5.24 -28.72
C HIS A 55 1.51 -4.23 -29.07
N ILE A 56 2.53 -4.13 -28.22
CA ILE A 56 3.62 -3.17 -28.38
C ILE A 56 4.67 -3.69 -29.36
N TRP A 57 5.07 -4.96 -29.21
CA TRP A 57 6.16 -5.57 -29.96
C TRP A 57 5.72 -6.61 -31.00
N GLY A 58 4.46 -7.07 -30.95
CA GLY A 58 3.89 -8.03 -31.89
C GLY A 58 3.00 -7.39 -32.98
N GLU A 59 2.18 -8.23 -33.63
CA GLU A 59 1.20 -7.78 -34.65
C GLU A 59 -0.23 -7.74 -34.13
N GLU A 60 -0.47 -8.27 -32.93
CA GLU A 60 -1.80 -8.41 -32.37
C GLU A 60 -2.31 -7.08 -31.80
N LYS A 61 -3.53 -6.69 -32.17
CA LYS A 61 -4.16 -5.50 -31.59
C LYS A 61 -5.08 -5.91 -30.47
N ILE A 62 -4.97 -5.23 -29.33
CA ILE A 62 -6.00 -5.30 -28.31
C ILE A 62 -7.32 -4.84 -28.95
N PRO A 63 -8.38 -5.67 -28.95
CA PRO A 63 -9.66 -5.30 -29.55
C PRO A 63 -10.21 -4.00 -28.94
N GLU A 64 -10.80 -3.14 -29.77
CA GLU A 64 -11.34 -1.84 -29.33
C GLU A 64 -12.40 -2.00 -28.23
N GLU A 65 -13.21 -3.06 -28.31
CA GLU A 65 -14.20 -3.40 -27.30
C GLU A 65 -13.57 -3.72 -25.94
N THR A 66 -12.46 -4.47 -25.93
CA THR A 66 -11.69 -4.79 -24.72
C THR A 66 -11.09 -3.52 -24.11
N MET A 67 -10.53 -2.66 -24.94
CA MET A 67 -9.97 -1.38 -24.51
C MET A 67 -11.05 -0.44 -23.94
N ASP A 68 -12.23 -0.39 -24.56
CA ASP A 68 -13.35 0.41 -24.09
C ASP A 68 -13.94 -0.13 -22.78
N MET A 69 -14.01 -1.45 -22.63
CA MET A 69 -14.38 -2.08 -21.37
C MET A 69 -13.39 -1.74 -20.26
N ALA A 70 -12.09 -1.82 -20.52
CA ALA A 70 -11.05 -1.47 -19.54
C ALA A 70 -11.13 0.00 -19.11
N LYS A 71 -11.37 0.93 -20.06
CA LYS A 71 -11.60 2.36 -19.75
C LYS A 71 -12.85 2.56 -18.90
N ARG A 72 -13.93 1.84 -19.19
CA ARG A 72 -15.16 1.87 -18.37
C ARG A 72 -14.91 1.38 -16.96
N MET A 73 -14.20 0.26 -16.81
CA MET A 73 -13.80 -0.28 -15.50
C MET A 73 -12.92 0.72 -14.73
N THR A 74 -11.92 1.31 -15.39
CA THR A 74 -11.02 2.30 -14.77
C THR A 74 -11.81 3.49 -14.21
N ARG A 75 -12.73 4.05 -15.00
CA ARG A 75 -13.60 5.15 -14.53
C ARG A 75 -14.47 4.74 -13.36
N ILE A 76 -14.98 3.51 -13.36
CA ILE A 76 -15.75 2.97 -12.24
C ILE A 76 -14.86 2.89 -11.01
N TYR A 77 -13.66 2.31 -11.10
CA TYR A 77 -12.68 2.26 -10.01
C TYR A 77 -12.29 3.66 -9.49
N GLU A 78 -12.04 4.62 -10.37
CA GLU A 78 -11.74 6.02 -9.99
C GLU A 78 -12.94 6.73 -9.35
N SER A 79 -14.17 6.30 -9.66
CA SER A 79 -15.40 6.85 -9.07
C SER A 79 -15.86 6.14 -7.80
N ILE A 80 -15.31 4.96 -7.53
CA ILE A 80 -15.52 4.22 -6.30
C ILE A 80 -14.50 4.77 -5.29
N ASP A 81 -14.96 5.44 -4.24
CA ASP A 81 -14.15 5.57 -3.03
C ASP A 81 -13.71 4.16 -2.64
N PRO A 82 -12.40 3.91 -2.41
CA PRO A 82 -11.90 2.56 -2.17
C PRO A 82 -12.80 1.87 -1.15
N VAL A 83 -13.46 0.80 -1.60
CA VAL A 83 -14.38 0.01 -0.76
C VAL A 83 -13.52 -0.67 0.29
N HIS A 84 -13.30 0.03 1.40
CA HIS A 84 -12.86 -0.57 2.63
C HIS A 84 -13.98 -1.50 3.08
N GLY A 85 -13.65 -2.79 3.20
CA GLY A 85 -14.60 -3.81 3.63
C GLY A 85 -15.28 -3.41 4.94
N PRO A 86 -16.47 -3.97 5.24
CA PRO A 86 -17.33 -3.54 6.35
C PRO A 86 -16.69 -3.60 7.75
N ASP A 87 -15.50 -4.19 7.89
CA ASP A 87 -14.75 -4.33 9.15
C ASP A 87 -13.54 -3.38 9.29
N GLN A 88 -13.17 -2.59 8.28
CA GLN A 88 -12.14 -1.55 8.43
C GLN A 88 -12.79 -0.23 8.84
N ALA A 89 -13.17 -0.12 10.12
CA ALA A 89 -13.22 1.20 10.74
C ALA A 89 -11.81 1.79 10.63
N TRP A 90 -11.62 2.81 9.78
CA TRP A 90 -10.31 3.47 9.64
C TRP A 90 -9.82 3.93 11.00
N GLU A 91 -8.76 3.30 11.49
CA GLU A 91 -8.09 3.70 12.71
C GLU A 91 -7.27 4.96 12.41
N ASP A 92 -7.70 6.10 12.96
CA ASP A 92 -6.87 7.30 12.97
C ASP A 92 -5.69 7.09 13.93
N LYS A 93 -4.60 6.52 13.40
CA LYS A 93 -3.40 6.18 14.16
C LYS A 93 -2.79 7.40 14.85
N GLN A 94 -2.88 8.59 14.25
CA GLN A 94 -2.40 9.81 14.89
C GLN A 94 -3.32 10.25 16.04
N ALA A 95 -4.65 10.13 15.90
CA ALA A 95 -5.58 10.37 16.99
C ALA A 95 -5.35 9.37 18.14
N ILE A 96 -5.13 8.09 17.82
CA ILE A 96 -4.76 7.05 18.80
C ILE A 96 -3.48 7.45 19.53
N CYS A 97 -2.41 7.83 18.83
CA CYS A 97 -1.16 8.30 19.45
C CYS A 97 -1.39 9.51 20.36
N SER A 98 -2.27 10.44 19.96
CA SER A 98 -2.57 11.66 20.72
C SER A 98 -3.31 11.34 22.03
N LEU A 99 -4.30 10.45 21.99
CA LEU A 99 -5.03 9.98 23.16
C LEU A 99 -4.15 9.13 24.08
N LEU A 100 -3.35 8.23 23.50
CA LEU A 100 -2.41 7.39 24.24
C LEU A 100 -1.35 8.23 24.96
N LEU A 101 -0.80 9.27 24.32
CA LEU A 101 0.12 10.21 24.94
C LEU A 101 -0.50 10.84 26.19
N ALA A 102 -1.71 11.38 26.06
CA ALA A 102 -2.41 12.03 27.16
C ALA A 102 -2.64 11.06 28.34
N ALA A 103 -2.96 9.79 28.06
CA ALA A 103 -3.12 8.75 29.07
C ALA A 103 -1.78 8.38 29.74
N LEU A 104 -0.73 8.15 28.95
CA LEU A 104 0.60 7.75 29.44
C LEU A 104 1.24 8.83 30.31
N GLN A 105 1.05 10.11 29.97
CA GLN A 105 1.53 11.24 30.77
C GLN A 105 0.93 11.30 32.18
N LYS A 106 -0.23 10.67 32.41
CA LYS A 106 -0.83 10.55 33.77
C LYS A 106 -0.21 9.45 34.61
N THR A 107 0.64 8.60 34.02
CA THR A 107 1.35 7.55 34.74
C THR A 107 2.67 8.07 35.30
N ARG A 108 3.13 7.50 36.41
CA ARG A 108 4.44 7.84 36.98
C ARG A 108 5.60 7.49 36.04
N ALA A 109 5.49 6.40 35.28
CA ALA A 109 6.57 5.88 34.43
C ALA A 109 6.79 6.70 33.15
N CYS A 110 5.74 7.32 32.60
CA CYS A 110 5.79 8.01 31.31
C CYS A 110 5.40 9.51 31.41
N HIS A 111 5.53 10.12 32.60
CA HIS A 111 5.19 11.53 32.83
C HIS A 111 6.09 12.51 32.06
N ASP A 112 7.28 12.07 31.64
CA ASP A 112 8.28 12.83 30.89
C ASP A 112 8.09 12.70 29.37
N LEU A 113 7.13 11.90 28.92
CA LEU A 113 6.81 11.75 27.50
C LEU A 113 6.12 13.02 27.00
N VAL A 114 6.62 13.62 25.92
CA VAL A 114 6.11 14.90 25.39
C VAL A 114 5.53 14.78 23.98
N GLY A 115 5.75 13.65 23.30
CA GLY A 115 5.20 13.45 21.96
C GLY A 115 5.15 11.99 21.54
N LEU A 116 4.03 11.64 20.89
CA LEU A 116 3.86 10.46 20.05
C LEU A 116 3.35 10.95 18.69
N LYS A 117 4.16 10.76 17.66
CA LYS A 117 3.84 11.19 16.30
C LYS A 117 3.94 10.03 15.34
N TYR A 118 2.84 9.70 14.67
CA TYR A 118 2.76 8.69 13.63
C TYR A 118 3.00 9.35 12.27
N GLU A 119 4.03 8.90 11.55
CA GLU A 119 4.35 9.32 10.18
C GLU A 119 4.96 8.15 9.41
N HIS A 120 4.53 7.91 8.17
CA HIS A 120 5.12 6.92 7.26
C HIS A 120 5.40 5.56 7.94
N SER A 121 4.38 4.96 8.56
CA SER A 121 4.49 3.66 9.26
C SER A 121 5.44 3.64 10.46
N THR A 122 5.83 4.80 10.98
CA THR A 122 6.73 4.92 12.14
C THR A 122 6.10 5.80 13.21
N VAL A 123 6.20 5.38 14.47
CA VAL A 123 5.89 6.24 15.63
C VAL A 123 7.18 6.80 16.20
N THR A 124 7.29 8.13 16.20
CA THR A 124 8.35 8.86 16.88
C THR A 124 7.89 9.22 18.29
N VAL A 125 8.60 8.69 19.29
CA VAL A 125 8.43 9.01 20.70
C VAL A 125 9.43 10.09 21.10
N LYS A 126 8.99 11.14 21.79
CA LYS A 126 9.86 12.20 22.32
C LYS A 126 9.70 12.33 23.83
N PHE A 127 10.81 12.56 24.51
CA PHE A 127 10.90 12.78 25.95
C PHE A 127 11.33 14.22 26.27
N ALA A 128 10.92 14.74 27.43
CA ALA A 128 11.24 16.09 27.87
C ALA A 128 12.75 16.33 28.02
N CYS A 129 13.52 15.27 28.29
CA CYS A 129 14.99 15.30 28.35
C CYS A 129 15.67 15.49 26.98
N GLY A 130 14.90 15.55 25.89
CA GLY A 130 15.41 15.65 24.51
C GLY A 130 15.69 14.31 23.83
N GLY A 131 15.57 13.19 24.56
CA GLY A 131 15.65 11.86 23.97
C GLY A 131 14.49 11.57 23.03
N TYR A 132 14.73 10.74 22.01
CA TYR A 132 13.67 10.23 21.15
C TYR A 132 13.91 8.76 20.77
N ARG A 133 12.83 8.07 20.41
CA ARG A 133 12.85 6.69 19.88
C ARG A 133 11.95 6.62 18.66
N GLN A 134 12.29 5.75 17.72
CA GLN A 134 11.43 5.42 16.59
C GLN A 134 11.01 3.96 16.70
N ILE A 135 9.73 3.71 16.40
CA ILE A 135 9.12 2.39 16.47
C ILE A 135 8.48 2.15 15.09
N ASN A 136 8.97 1.15 14.36
CA ASN A 136 8.34 0.72 13.13
C ASN A 136 7.03 0.01 13.48
N VAL A 137 5.95 0.42 12.82
CA VAL A 137 4.57 -0.07 13.02
C VAL A 137 3.90 -0.30 11.65
N GLU A 138 4.72 -0.63 10.65
CA GLU A 138 4.29 -1.04 9.32
C GLU A 138 3.38 -2.25 9.41
N ALA A 139 2.27 -2.20 8.66
CA ALA A 139 1.18 -3.18 8.67
C ALA A 139 0.46 -3.40 10.03
N ASP A 140 0.83 -2.70 11.10
CA ASP A 140 0.14 -2.85 12.39
C ASP A 140 -1.28 -2.26 12.36
N SER A 141 -2.21 -2.94 13.03
CA SER A 141 -3.45 -2.30 13.50
C SER A 141 -3.16 -1.31 14.64
N GLY A 142 -4.12 -0.45 14.96
CA GLY A 142 -4.02 0.52 16.04
C GLY A 142 -3.74 -0.13 17.39
N ILE A 143 -4.34 -1.30 17.66
CA ILE A 143 -4.06 -2.06 18.89
C ILE A 143 -2.65 -2.67 18.90
N ALA A 144 -2.17 -3.20 17.77
CA ALA A 144 -0.80 -3.73 17.65
C ALA A 144 0.23 -2.60 17.85
N MET A 145 0.00 -1.45 17.21
CA MET A 145 0.79 -0.23 17.38
C MET A 145 0.83 0.22 18.84
N ILE A 146 -0.30 0.25 19.56
CA ILE A 146 -0.33 0.56 21.00
C ILE A 146 0.54 -0.41 21.79
N CYS A 147 0.41 -1.72 21.54
CA CYS A 147 1.20 -2.74 22.23
C CYS A 147 2.70 -2.53 22.03
N ASP A 148 3.12 -2.22 20.80
CA ASP A 148 4.52 -1.99 20.48
C ASP A 148 5.10 -0.71 21.09
N ILE A 149 4.30 0.36 21.13
CA ILE A 149 4.66 1.57 21.89
C ILE A 149 4.90 1.19 23.36
N LEU A 150 3.96 0.48 23.99
CA LEU A 150 4.07 0.14 25.42
C LEU A 150 5.30 -0.75 25.71
N ARG A 151 5.54 -1.78 24.90
CA ARG A 151 6.70 -2.68 25.05
C ARG A 151 8.05 -1.98 24.90
N ARG A 152 8.09 -0.87 24.15
CA ARG A 152 9.31 -0.09 23.93
C ARG A 152 9.51 1.00 25.00
N LEU A 153 8.51 1.28 25.83
CA LEU A 153 8.57 2.29 26.88
C LEU A 153 8.70 1.70 28.28
N LEU A 154 8.11 0.53 28.52
CA LEU A 154 8.13 -0.20 29.79
C LEU A 154 9.17 -1.31 29.77
#